data_AF-A0A0E0EFD1-F1
#
_entry.id   AF-A0A0E0EFD1-F1
#
_cell.length_a   1.000
_cell.length_b   1.000
_cell.length_c   1.000
_cell.angle_alpha   90.00
_cell.angle_beta   90.00
_cell.angle_gamma   90.00
#
_symmetry.space_group_name_H-M   'P 1'
#
loop_
_entity.id
_entity.type
_entity.pdbx_description
1 polymer ?
#
loop_
_entity_poly.entity_id
_entity_poly.type
_entity_poly.pdbx_seq_one_letter_code
_entity_poly.pdbx_strand_id
1 'polypeptide(L)'
;MSIIYSLAECDQNNCVEIDKVTDLIPKIIGFTSFRSAMVNSEAQQKVLLKSSLKVLQRLTSIEGEIGITLRYKISKHPFLLRNLAEILGDSSSNNQELRRLMAGILRNLAIDKDTRQEIGQMKMLITRLMKAFLDSNGSFSSNVDCLLPKVAGQALVMLSSENSHNCFVMLKELDFVNKLKNMILIHDDKYIYVAASLLRNMCLHAQHELTESDLKELSHTLREVLERIIDAEGAELEILIGLSSQICKLIPEEFAQELEHGQIKRRFIKRLVDALNANMKQNAHCPGIRRVILEQSIYMMECNSRNAKCFNEFRMMDSVSMVEETPSRAEKYMFFLGDMGFMECKTALSALVDRAKELISRQWLHDINSAN
;
A
#
# COMPACT_ATOMS: atom_id res chain seq x y z
N MET A 1 17.53 -24.23 11.65
CA MET A 1 16.59 -23.31 10.96
C MET A 1 15.25 -23.96 10.65
N SER A 2 15.20 -25.16 10.06
CA SER A 2 13.94 -25.85 9.74
C SER A 2 13.00 -26.06 10.94
N ILE A 3 13.55 -26.44 12.11
CA ILE A 3 12.77 -26.60 13.35
C ILE A 3 12.13 -25.27 13.77
N ILE A 4 12.92 -24.20 13.82
CA ILE A 4 12.43 -22.86 14.21
C ILE A 4 11.35 -22.37 13.25
N TYR A 5 11.57 -22.58 11.94
CA TYR A 5 10.57 -22.25 10.92
C TYR A 5 9.25 -22.97 11.16
N SER A 6 9.31 -24.29 11.37
CA SER A 6 8.12 -25.13 11.60
C SER A 6 7.40 -24.73 12.89
N LEU A 7 8.14 -24.46 13.97
CA LEU A 7 7.57 -23.99 15.23
C LEU A 7 6.79 -22.67 15.05
N ALA A 8 7.37 -21.71 14.32
CA ALA A 8 6.72 -20.43 14.02
C ALA A 8 5.55 -20.54 13.03
N GLU A 9 5.40 -21.67 12.33
CA GLU A 9 4.28 -21.94 11.42
C GLU A 9 3.08 -22.56 12.15
N CYS A 10 3.32 -23.45 13.10
CA CYS A 10 2.27 -24.27 13.71
C CYS A 10 1.42 -23.57 14.78
N ASP A 11 2.02 -22.77 15.67
CA ASP A 11 1.30 -22.17 16.81
C ASP A 11 1.89 -20.79 17.16
N GLN A 12 1.01 -19.80 17.36
CA GLN A 12 1.40 -18.47 17.81
C GLN A 12 2.02 -18.48 19.22
N ASN A 13 1.67 -19.45 20.07
CA ASN A 13 2.33 -19.68 21.37
C ASN A 13 3.80 -20.08 21.19
N ASN A 14 4.15 -20.81 20.14
CA ASN A 14 5.56 -21.11 19.86
C ASN A 14 6.35 -19.85 19.53
N CYS A 15 5.72 -18.84 18.90
CA CYS A 15 6.35 -17.55 18.67
C CYS A 15 6.63 -16.80 19.98
N VAL A 16 5.78 -16.96 21.00
CA VAL A 16 6.01 -16.43 22.36
C VAL A 16 7.23 -17.11 23.00
N GLU A 17 7.37 -18.43 22.86
CA GLU A 17 8.54 -19.14 23.37
C GLU A 17 9.82 -18.80 22.60
N ILE A 18 9.75 -18.65 21.28
CA ILE A 18 10.86 -18.16 20.44
C ILE A 18 11.32 -16.78 20.91
N ASP A 19 10.38 -15.89 21.22
CA ASP A 19 10.66 -14.53 21.69
C ASP A 19 11.39 -14.47 23.05
N LYS A 20 11.12 -15.45 23.93
CA LYS A 20 11.78 -15.58 25.24
C LYS A 20 13.25 -15.99 25.16
N VAL A 21 13.67 -16.66 24.09
CA VAL A 21 15.07 -17.10 23.93
C VAL A 21 15.93 -15.91 23.47
N THR A 22 16.58 -15.25 24.42
CA THR A 22 17.29 -13.96 24.22
C THR A 22 18.25 -13.96 23.03
N ASP A 23 19.05 -15.00 22.86
CA ASP A 23 20.11 -15.04 21.83
C ASP A 23 19.66 -15.65 20.49
N LEU A 24 18.40 -16.11 20.40
CA LEU A 24 17.95 -16.82 19.20
C LEU A 24 17.85 -15.91 17.99
N ILE A 25 17.16 -14.77 18.14
CA ILE A 25 17.01 -13.77 17.06
C ILE A 25 18.38 -13.21 16.63
N PRO A 26 19.26 -12.71 17.54
CA PRO A 26 20.60 -12.28 17.18
C PRO A 26 21.40 -13.35 16.42
N LYS A 27 21.33 -14.61 16.84
CA LYS A 27 22.04 -15.73 16.18
C LYS A 27 21.49 -16.00 14.78
N ILE A 28 20.17 -15.97 14.59
CA ILE A 28 19.55 -16.07 13.26
C ILE A 28 20.02 -14.93 12.36
N ILE A 29 20.07 -13.69 12.87
CA ILE A 29 20.55 -12.53 12.12
C ILE A 29 22.05 -12.66 11.81
N GLY A 30 22.86 -13.20 12.71
CA GLY A 30 24.29 -13.47 12.45
C GLY A 30 24.50 -14.38 11.23
N PHE A 31 23.59 -15.33 11.00
CA PHE A 31 23.61 -16.20 9.82
C PHE A 31 23.14 -15.55 8.51
N THR A 32 22.67 -14.29 8.56
CA THR A 32 22.34 -13.51 7.36
C THR A 32 23.55 -12.80 6.73
N SER A 33 24.73 -12.89 7.34
CA SER A 33 25.95 -12.31 6.78
C SER A 33 26.45 -13.13 5.58
N PHE A 34 26.72 -12.42 4.46
CA PHE A 34 27.36 -12.99 3.27
C PHE A 34 28.81 -13.43 3.50
N ARG A 35 29.42 -13.09 4.65
CA ARG A 35 30.80 -13.46 5.02
C ARG A 35 30.86 -14.06 6.42
N SER A 36 30.06 -15.09 6.68
CA SER A 36 30.13 -15.78 7.97
C SER A 36 31.38 -16.66 8.01
N ALA A 37 32.31 -16.36 8.93
CA ALA A 37 33.53 -17.15 9.16
C ALA A 37 33.26 -18.55 9.74
N MET A 38 31.99 -18.93 9.95
CA MET A 38 31.60 -20.15 10.65
C MET A 38 31.31 -21.35 9.74
N VAL A 39 31.44 -21.23 8.43
CA VAL A 39 31.03 -22.29 7.50
C VAL A 39 32.17 -22.72 6.58
N ASN A 40 32.34 -24.04 6.44
CA ASN A 40 33.48 -24.65 5.73
C ASN A 40 33.33 -24.64 4.19
N SER A 41 32.16 -24.31 3.65
CA SER A 41 31.93 -24.19 2.20
C SER A 41 30.88 -23.13 1.83
N GLU A 42 31.04 -22.55 0.65
CA GLU A 42 30.11 -21.56 0.07
C GLU A 42 28.68 -22.11 -0.07
N ALA A 43 28.55 -23.40 -0.44
CA ALA A 43 27.25 -24.06 -0.57
C ALA A 43 26.51 -24.16 0.77
N GLN A 44 27.21 -24.56 1.84
CA GLN A 44 26.64 -24.61 3.19
C GLN A 44 26.26 -23.21 3.68
N GLN A 45 27.08 -22.21 3.39
CA GLN A 45 26.80 -20.83 3.76
C GLN A 45 25.53 -20.31 3.08
N LYS A 46 25.36 -20.59 1.78
CA LYS A 46 24.16 -20.19 1.03
C LYS A 46 22.89 -20.86 1.54
N VAL A 47 22.96 -22.15 1.90
CA VAL A 47 21.83 -22.88 2.51
C VAL A 47 21.45 -22.28 3.87
N LEU A 48 22.45 -21.98 4.70
CA LEU A 48 22.24 -21.39 6.03
C LEU A 48 21.67 -19.98 5.93
N LEU A 49 22.20 -19.14 5.04
CA LEU A 49 21.70 -17.80 4.72
C LEU A 49 20.22 -17.88 4.31
N LYS A 50 19.91 -18.68 3.28
CA LYS A 50 18.54 -18.86 2.78
C LYS A 50 17.58 -19.30 3.89
N SER A 51 17.97 -20.30 4.67
CA SER A 51 17.12 -20.83 5.74
C SER A 51 16.90 -19.83 6.87
N SER A 52 17.90 -19.00 7.17
CA SER A 52 17.79 -17.94 8.19
C SER A 52 16.87 -16.82 7.73
N LEU A 53 16.95 -16.42 6.45
CA LEU A 53 16.03 -15.45 5.86
C LEU A 53 14.58 -15.95 5.83
N LYS A 54 14.35 -17.24 5.56
CA LYS A 54 13.01 -17.83 5.65
C LYS A 54 12.43 -17.74 7.07
N VAL A 55 13.25 -18.03 8.08
CA VAL A 55 12.85 -17.86 9.49
C VAL A 55 12.56 -16.39 9.80
N LEU A 56 13.43 -15.45 9.42
CA LEU A 56 13.18 -14.02 9.67
C LEU A 56 11.93 -13.50 8.94
N GLN A 57 11.72 -13.91 7.68
CA GLN A 57 10.52 -13.55 6.94
C GLN A 57 9.26 -14.06 7.67
N ARG A 58 9.29 -15.30 8.19
CA ARG A 58 8.18 -15.86 8.95
C ARG A 58 7.96 -15.15 10.29
N LEU A 59 9.01 -14.90 11.06
CA LEU A 59 8.90 -14.22 12.36
C LEU A 59 8.41 -12.78 12.21
N THR A 60 8.90 -12.06 11.20
CA THR A 60 8.39 -10.72 10.89
C THR A 60 6.97 -10.76 10.35
N SER A 61 6.49 -11.92 9.86
CA SER A 61 5.14 -12.10 9.33
C SER A 61 4.06 -12.47 10.34
N ILE A 62 4.40 -12.54 11.62
CA ILE A 62 3.41 -12.86 12.65
C ILE A 62 2.53 -11.63 12.91
N GLU A 63 1.23 -11.83 13.03
CA GLU A 63 0.27 -10.78 13.38
C GLU A 63 0.11 -10.63 14.90
N GLY A 64 -0.64 -9.61 15.33
CA GLY A 64 -0.92 -9.35 16.75
C GLY A 64 0.29 -8.88 17.57
N GLU A 65 0.12 -8.87 18.90
CA GLU A 65 1.08 -8.30 19.86
C GLU A 65 2.46 -8.96 19.81
N ILE A 66 2.49 -10.29 19.68
CA ILE A 66 3.75 -11.03 19.54
C ILE A 66 4.47 -10.65 18.23
N GLY A 67 3.74 -10.44 17.14
CA GLY A 67 4.29 -9.98 15.88
C GLY A 67 4.92 -8.59 15.97
N ILE A 68 4.27 -7.68 16.69
CA ILE A 68 4.80 -6.34 16.98
C ILE A 68 6.13 -6.45 17.73
N THR A 69 6.15 -7.27 18.79
CA THR A 69 7.36 -7.50 19.61
C THR A 69 8.51 -8.10 18.81
N LEU A 70 8.23 -9.13 17.99
CA LEU A 70 9.23 -9.77 17.15
C LEU A 70 9.79 -8.82 16.09
N ARG A 71 8.94 -8.05 15.40
CA ARG A 71 9.38 -7.03 14.43
C ARG A 71 10.28 -5.99 15.08
N TYR A 72 9.92 -5.51 16.27
CA TYR A 72 10.74 -4.57 17.04
C TYR A 72 12.11 -5.16 17.41
N LYS A 73 12.15 -6.36 18.00
CA LYS A 73 13.43 -7.00 18.36
C LYS A 73 14.32 -7.27 17.14
N ILE A 74 13.73 -7.72 16.04
CA ILE A 74 14.44 -7.95 14.79
C ILE A 74 15.00 -6.63 14.25
N SER A 75 14.17 -5.58 14.14
CA SER A 75 14.58 -4.31 13.55
C SER A 75 15.68 -3.60 14.32
N LYS A 76 15.71 -3.74 15.66
CA LYS A 76 16.74 -3.13 16.51
C LYS A 76 18.11 -3.78 16.45
N HIS A 77 18.26 -4.91 15.77
CA HIS A 77 19.56 -5.54 15.65
C HIS A 77 20.50 -4.75 14.71
N PRO A 78 21.66 -4.24 15.17
CA PRO A 78 22.48 -3.27 14.43
C PRO A 78 22.96 -3.73 13.05
N PHE A 79 23.18 -5.04 12.87
CA PHE A 79 23.68 -5.59 11.61
C PHE A 79 22.58 -5.99 10.63
N LEU A 80 21.30 -5.97 11.02
CA LEU A 80 20.23 -6.48 10.18
C LEU A 80 20.19 -5.75 8.84
N LEU A 81 19.91 -4.44 8.85
CA LEU A 81 19.68 -3.66 7.63
C LEU A 81 20.90 -3.64 6.71
N ARG A 82 22.11 -3.65 7.27
CA ARG A 82 23.35 -3.81 6.51
C ARG A 82 23.38 -5.15 5.78
N ASN A 83 23.15 -6.26 6.49
CA ASN A 83 23.12 -7.59 5.86
C ASN A 83 22.04 -7.64 4.78
N LEU A 84 20.86 -7.05 5.06
CA LEU A 84 19.78 -7.03 4.08
C LEU A 84 20.13 -6.25 2.82
N ALA A 85 20.81 -5.11 2.99
CA ALA A 85 21.29 -4.30 1.89
C ALA A 85 22.26 -5.09 1.02
N GLU A 86 23.31 -5.66 1.61
CA GLU A 86 24.33 -6.46 0.90
C GLU A 86 23.68 -7.52 -0.01
N ILE A 87 22.69 -8.26 0.50
CA ILE A 87 21.96 -9.30 -0.26
C ILE A 87 21.15 -8.71 -1.41
N LEU A 88 20.46 -7.59 -1.20
CA LEU A 88 19.61 -7.00 -2.23
C LEU A 88 20.41 -6.43 -3.42
N GLY A 89 21.67 -6.08 -3.19
CA GLY A 89 22.56 -5.52 -4.23
C GLY A 89 23.26 -6.57 -5.09
N ASP A 90 23.24 -7.84 -4.69
CA ASP A 90 23.78 -8.92 -5.51
C ASP A 90 22.76 -9.28 -6.61
N SER A 91 22.94 -8.69 -7.79
CA SER A 91 22.08 -8.90 -8.95
C SER A 91 22.35 -10.20 -9.70
N SER A 92 23.12 -11.15 -9.15
CA SER A 92 23.28 -12.46 -9.77
C SER A 92 21.94 -13.19 -9.85
N SER A 93 21.67 -13.84 -10.99
CA SER A 93 20.43 -14.61 -11.23
C SER A 93 20.22 -15.70 -10.16
N ASN A 94 21.32 -16.24 -9.63
CA ASN A 94 21.31 -17.27 -8.59
C ASN A 94 20.81 -16.79 -7.20
N ASN A 95 20.52 -15.50 -7.03
CA ASN A 95 20.12 -14.89 -5.75
C ASN A 95 18.72 -14.25 -5.78
N GLN A 96 17.93 -14.49 -6.83
CA GLN A 96 16.54 -14.00 -6.94
C GLN A 96 15.66 -14.36 -5.75
N GLU A 97 15.70 -15.62 -5.28
CA GLU A 97 14.92 -16.05 -4.12
C GLU A 97 15.37 -15.34 -2.83
N LEU A 98 16.69 -15.12 -2.65
CA LEU A 98 17.21 -14.40 -1.49
C LEU A 98 16.69 -12.97 -1.49
N ARG A 99 16.82 -12.26 -2.63
CA ARG A 99 16.30 -10.89 -2.82
C ARG A 99 14.80 -10.80 -2.53
N ARG A 100 14.02 -11.83 -2.93
CA ARG A 100 12.58 -11.90 -2.64
C ARG A 100 12.31 -12.03 -1.13
N LEU A 101 13.04 -12.89 -0.43
CA LEU A 101 12.95 -13.00 1.03
C LEU A 101 13.32 -11.67 1.69
N MET A 102 14.35 -10.98 1.20
CA MET A 102 14.76 -9.66 1.70
C MET A 102 13.68 -8.61 1.57
N ALA A 103 13.13 -8.47 0.36
CA ALA A 103 12.07 -7.52 0.09
C ALA A 103 10.85 -7.80 0.99
N GLY A 104 10.53 -9.08 1.21
CA GLY A 104 9.47 -9.48 2.14
C GLY A 104 9.76 -9.11 3.60
N ILE A 105 11.00 -9.31 4.08
CA ILE A 105 11.41 -8.88 5.42
C ILE A 105 11.30 -7.35 5.55
N LEU A 106 11.82 -6.58 4.59
CA LEU A 106 11.74 -5.12 4.60
C LEU A 106 10.30 -4.62 4.59
N ARG A 107 9.44 -5.21 3.74
CA ARG A 107 7.99 -4.95 3.71
C ARG A 107 7.36 -5.15 5.09
N ASN A 108 7.65 -6.28 5.74
CA ASN A 108 7.08 -6.63 7.03
C ASN A 108 7.58 -5.70 8.15
N LEU A 109 8.87 -5.35 8.15
CA LEU A 109 9.46 -4.44 9.13
C LEU A 109 8.94 -3.01 8.98
N ALA A 110 8.68 -2.57 7.75
CA ALA A 110 8.14 -1.25 7.45
C ALA A 110 6.68 -1.05 7.92
N ILE A 111 6.02 -2.07 8.49
CA ILE A 111 4.74 -1.91 9.20
C ILE A 111 4.91 -0.91 10.35
N ASP A 112 6.02 -1.02 11.11
CA ASP A 112 6.34 -0.09 12.18
C ASP A 112 6.86 1.25 11.62
N LYS A 113 6.33 2.36 12.15
CA LYS A 113 6.61 3.70 11.64
C LYS A 113 8.08 4.11 11.85
N ASP A 114 8.64 3.83 13.02
CA ASP A 114 10.02 4.21 13.34
C ASP A 114 11.00 3.40 12.49
N THR A 115 10.76 2.09 12.39
CA THR A 115 11.54 1.18 11.54
C THR A 115 11.45 1.58 10.06
N ARG A 116 10.27 1.99 9.57
CA ARG A 116 10.08 2.51 8.21
C ARG A 116 10.91 3.76 7.95
N GLN A 117 10.99 4.67 8.91
CA GLN A 117 11.81 5.88 8.81
C GLN A 117 13.31 5.54 8.79
N GLU A 118 13.75 4.61 9.65
CA GLU A 118 15.14 4.13 9.70
C GLU A 118 15.57 3.47 8.38
N ILE A 119 14.73 2.58 7.82
CA ILE A 119 14.98 1.99 6.50
C ILE A 119 15.03 3.07 5.43
N GLY A 120 14.15 4.08 5.51
CA GLY A 120 14.07 5.20 4.59
C GLY A 120 15.34 6.06 4.53
N GLN A 121 16.03 6.24 5.66
CA GLN A 121 17.31 6.94 5.72
C GLN A 121 18.41 6.23 4.93
N MET A 122 18.31 4.90 4.77
CA MET A 122 19.21 4.11 3.94
C MET A 122 18.76 4.12 2.48
N LYS A 123 18.92 5.26 1.80
CA LYS A 123 18.50 5.47 0.40
C LYS A 123 18.87 4.33 -0.55
N MET A 124 20.03 3.70 -0.34
CA MET A 124 20.50 2.53 -1.09
C MET A 124 19.48 1.37 -1.10
N LEU A 125 18.77 1.11 0.01
CA LEU A 125 17.73 0.08 0.08
C LEU A 125 16.54 0.42 -0.82
N ILE A 126 16.08 1.68 -0.79
CA ILE A 126 15.00 2.17 -1.68
C ILE A 126 15.43 2.01 -3.13
N THR A 127 16.62 2.50 -3.52
CA THR A 127 17.13 2.38 -4.90
C THR A 127 17.22 0.92 -5.36
N ARG A 128 17.70 0.00 -4.50
CA ARG A 128 17.80 -1.42 -4.84
C ARG A 128 16.43 -2.11 -4.96
N LEU A 129 15.45 -1.72 -4.14
CA LEU A 129 14.07 -2.19 -4.25
C LEU A 129 13.40 -1.65 -5.52
N MET A 130 13.61 -0.38 -5.86
CA MET A 130 13.10 0.22 -7.10
C MET A 130 13.67 -0.48 -8.32
N LYS A 131 14.98 -0.73 -8.34
CA LYS A 131 15.60 -1.54 -9.38
C LYS A 131 14.96 -2.93 -9.46
N ALA A 132 14.78 -3.62 -8.33
CA ALA A 132 14.12 -4.94 -8.32
C ALA A 132 12.66 -4.92 -8.79
N PHE A 133 11.95 -3.82 -8.56
CA PHE A 133 10.56 -3.61 -8.99
C PHE A 133 10.45 -3.24 -10.47
N LEU A 134 11.36 -2.42 -10.99
CA LEU A 134 11.32 -1.88 -12.35
C LEU A 134 12.08 -2.73 -13.38
N ASP A 135 13.07 -3.54 -12.97
CA ASP A 135 13.88 -4.43 -13.84
C ASP A 135 13.08 -5.62 -14.43
N SER A 136 11.76 -5.62 -14.34
CA SER A 136 10.88 -6.57 -15.03
C SER A 136 10.91 -6.35 -16.55
N ASN A 137 12.05 -6.64 -17.17
CA ASN A 137 12.27 -6.61 -18.60
C ASN A 137 11.42 -7.70 -19.29
N GLY A 138 10.26 -7.30 -19.81
CA GLY A 138 9.75 -7.67 -21.14
C GLY A 138 9.43 -9.13 -21.50
N SER A 139 9.71 -10.13 -20.66
CA SER A 139 9.36 -11.53 -20.94
C SER A 139 8.50 -12.10 -19.83
N PHE A 140 7.19 -11.97 -19.99
CA PHE A 140 6.14 -12.49 -19.09
C PHE A 140 6.00 -14.03 -19.13
N SER A 141 7.04 -14.77 -19.53
CA SER A 141 6.92 -16.18 -19.94
C SER A 141 7.06 -17.21 -18.81
N SER A 142 7.21 -16.81 -17.54
CA SER A 142 7.16 -17.76 -16.42
C SER A 142 6.53 -17.18 -15.14
N ASN A 143 5.73 -17.99 -14.44
CA ASN A 143 5.04 -17.62 -13.19
C ASN A 143 6.00 -17.42 -12.00
N VAL A 144 7.26 -17.86 -12.10
CA VAL A 144 8.24 -17.82 -11.00
C VAL A 144 9.05 -16.51 -11.00
N ASP A 145 9.31 -15.94 -12.18
CA ASP A 145 10.10 -14.71 -12.35
C ASP A 145 9.37 -13.42 -11.92
N CYS A 146 8.04 -13.49 -11.74
CA CYS A 146 7.19 -12.36 -11.38
C CYS A 146 7.14 -12.05 -9.85
N LEU A 147 7.64 -12.95 -8.99
CA LEU A 147 7.46 -12.80 -7.54
C LEU A 147 8.37 -11.73 -6.91
N LEU A 148 9.60 -11.53 -7.39
CA LEU A 148 10.48 -10.51 -6.83
C LEU A 148 9.95 -9.08 -7.08
N PRO A 149 9.62 -8.68 -8.33
CA PRO A 149 9.12 -7.32 -8.58
C PRO A 149 7.87 -7.02 -7.75
N LYS A 150 6.92 -7.97 -7.65
CA LYS A 150 5.73 -7.81 -6.81
C LYS A 150 6.08 -7.55 -5.34
N VAL A 151 6.93 -8.38 -4.73
CA VAL A 151 7.30 -8.22 -3.31
C VAL A 151 8.14 -6.96 -3.07
N ALA A 152 9.01 -6.60 -4.01
CA ALA A 152 9.78 -5.36 -3.97
C ALA A 152 8.87 -4.13 -4.03
N GLY A 153 7.90 -4.12 -4.94
CA GLY A 153 6.92 -3.07 -5.06
C GLY A 153 6.03 -2.95 -3.81
N GLN A 154 5.59 -4.06 -3.23
CA GLN A 154 4.91 -4.04 -1.92
C GLN A 154 5.79 -3.41 -0.83
N ALA A 155 7.08 -3.76 -0.75
CA ALA A 155 8.00 -3.12 0.19
C ALA A 155 8.09 -1.60 -0.03
N LEU A 156 8.12 -1.14 -1.28
CA LEU A 156 8.12 0.29 -1.62
C LEU A 156 6.81 0.99 -1.20
N VAL A 157 5.66 0.33 -1.37
CA VAL A 157 4.37 0.88 -0.89
C VAL A 157 4.40 1.04 0.64
N MET A 158 4.93 0.06 1.39
CA MET A 158 5.09 0.22 2.84
C MET A 158 6.02 1.36 3.20
N LEU A 159 7.15 1.48 2.51
CA LEU A 159 8.15 2.51 2.79
C LEU A 159 7.68 3.93 2.46
N SER A 160 6.84 4.10 1.45
CA SER A 160 6.28 5.41 1.04
C SER A 160 5.09 5.86 1.88
N SER A 161 4.40 4.92 2.53
CA SER A 161 3.20 5.23 3.30
C SER A 161 3.50 6.13 4.48
N GLU A 162 2.75 7.22 4.62
CA GLU A 162 2.95 8.28 5.62
C GLU A 162 4.39 8.81 5.72
N ASN A 163 5.17 8.73 4.63
CA ASN A 163 6.59 9.11 4.64
C ASN A 163 6.95 9.92 3.39
N SER A 164 6.80 11.25 3.50
CA SER A 164 7.09 12.20 2.41
C SER A 164 8.54 12.12 1.93
N HIS A 165 9.50 11.92 2.83
CA HIS A 165 10.91 11.78 2.46
C HIS A 165 11.15 10.58 1.55
N ASN A 166 10.56 9.44 1.89
CA ASN A 166 10.71 8.22 1.09
C ASN A 166 10.01 8.36 -0.27
N CYS A 167 8.83 8.99 -0.32
CA CYS A 167 8.16 9.32 -1.59
C CYS A 167 9.05 10.22 -2.47
N PHE A 168 9.62 11.27 -1.89
CA PHE A 168 10.56 12.15 -2.61
C PHE A 168 11.76 11.38 -3.16
N VAL A 169 12.37 10.48 -2.38
CA VAL A 169 13.49 9.64 -2.85
C VAL A 169 13.05 8.77 -4.04
N MET A 170 11.83 8.21 -4.01
CA MET A 170 11.30 7.42 -5.13
C MET A 170 11.00 8.25 -6.37
N LEU A 171 10.47 9.47 -6.22
CA LEU A 171 10.18 10.38 -7.35
C LEU A 171 11.43 10.85 -8.10
N LYS A 172 12.62 10.75 -7.50
CA LYS A 172 13.89 11.05 -8.20
C LYS A 172 14.26 10.02 -9.27
N GLU A 173 13.62 8.87 -9.29
CA GLU A 173 13.81 7.91 -10.36
C GLU A 173 13.20 8.42 -11.66
N LEU A 174 13.98 8.33 -12.73
CA LEU A 174 13.59 8.84 -14.03
C LEU A 174 12.28 8.21 -14.50
N ASP A 175 11.35 9.04 -14.93
CA ASP A 175 10.04 8.65 -15.48
C ASP A 175 9.22 7.75 -14.55
N PHE A 176 9.40 7.86 -13.22
CA PHE A 176 8.77 6.93 -12.27
C PHE A 176 7.23 6.94 -12.37
N VAL A 177 6.60 8.12 -12.42
CA VAL A 177 5.14 8.24 -12.57
C VAL A 177 4.66 7.64 -13.90
N ASN A 178 5.37 7.91 -15.01
CA ASN A 178 5.07 7.32 -16.31
C ASN A 178 5.21 5.78 -16.30
N LYS A 179 6.24 5.23 -15.66
CA LYS A 179 6.42 3.78 -15.46
C LYS A 179 5.24 3.17 -14.69
N LEU A 180 4.81 3.80 -13.60
CA LEU A 180 3.66 3.35 -12.81
C LEU A 180 2.34 3.44 -13.58
N LYS A 181 2.10 4.53 -14.32
CA LYS A 181 0.97 4.65 -15.26
C LYS A 181 0.94 3.45 -16.20
N ASN A 182 2.05 3.16 -16.88
CA ASN A 182 2.10 2.06 -17.85
C ASN A 182 1.78 0.70 -17.22
N MET A 183 2.21 0.46 -15.97
CA MET A 183 1.86 -0.75 -15.22
C MET A 183 0.36 -0.86 -14.89
N ILE A 184 -0.37 0.26 -14.79
CA ILE A 184 -1.83 0.27 -14.60
C ILE A 184 -2.54 0.03 -15.93
N LEU A 185 -2.02 0.58 -17.03
CA LEU A 185 -2.62 0.45 -18.36
C LEU A 185 -2.44 -0.95 -18.98
N ILE A 186 -1.32 -1.63 -18.68
CA ILE A 186 -1.11 -3.02 -19.07
C ILE A 186 -2.03 -3.86 -18.17
N HIS A 187 -3.07 -4.49 -18.70
CA HIS A 187 -4.03 -5.34 -17.97
C HIS A 187 -3.40 -6.63 -17.41
N ASP A 188 -2.30 -6.52 -16.68
CA ASP A 188 -1.68 -7.57 -15.88
C ASP A 188 -2.01 -7.32 -14.40
N ASP A 189 -2.96 -8.10 -13.89
CA ASP A 189 -3.47 -8.03 -12.51
C ASP A 189 -2.37 -8.17 -11.44
N LYS A 190 -1.16 -8.61 -11.84
CA LYS A 190 -0.06 -8.83 -10.91
C LYS A 190 0.56 -7.53 -10.38
N TYR A 191 0.47 -6.43 -11.13
CA TYR A 191 1.19 -5.18 -10.82
C TYR A 191 0.31 -3.95 -10.63
N ILE A 192 -0.91 -3.95 -11.17
CA ILE A 192 -1.83 -2.81 -11.12
C ILE A 192 -1.98 -2.25 -9.71
N TYR A 193 -2.19 -3.11 -8.72
CA TYR A 193 -2.44 -2.68 -7.34
C TYR A 193 -1.22 -2.03 -6.69
N VAL A 194 -0.04 -2.58 -6.95
CA VAL A 194 1.23 -2.05 -6.43
C VAL A 194 1.49 -0.69 -7.04
N ALA A 195 1.30 -0.57 -8.35
CA ALA A 195 1.50 0.68 -9.07
C ALA A 195 0.50 1.76 -8.62
N ALA A 196 -0.78 1.42 -8.52
CA ALA A 196 -1.82 2.33 -8.05
C ALA A 196 -1.58 2.79 -6.60
N SER A 197 -1.14 1.88 -5.72
CA SER A 197 -0.80 2.22 -4.34
C SER A 197 0.42 3.15 -4.24
N LEU A 198 1.45 2.92 -5.07
CA LEU A 198 2.61 3.82 -5.13
C LEU A 198 2.21 5.20 -5.63
N LEU A 199 1.46 5.29 -6.74
CA LEU A 199 0.96 6.57 -7.25
C LEU A 199 0.13 7.30 -6.19
N ARG A 200 -0.78 6.60 -5.51
CA ARG A 200 -1.57 7.16 -4.41
C ARG A 200 -0.65 7.76 -3.33
N ASN A 201 0.38 7.04 -2.91
CA ASN A 201 1.31 7.52 -1.88
C ASN A 201 2.13 8.73 -2.36
N MET A 202 2.55 8.76 -3.63
CA MET A 202 3.22 9.94 -4.20
C MET A 202 2.30 11.15 -4.17
N CYS A 203 1.05 10.97 -4.61
CA CYS A 203 0.03 12.01 -4.63
C CYS A 203 -0.28 12.54 -3.23
N LEU A 204 -0.42 11.64 -2.25
CA LEU A 204 -0.82 12.00 -0.88
C LEU A 204 0.32 12.59 -0.05
N HIS A 205 1.56 12.12 -0.23
CA HIS A 205 2.67 12.44 0.67
C HIS A 205 3.79 13.28 0.04
N ALA A 206 3.83 13.41 -1.29
CA ALA A 206 4.86 14.17 -2.01
C ALA A 206 4.28 15.03 -3.15
N GLN A 207 3.06 15.54 -2.97
CA GLN A 207 2.39 16.42 -3.95
C GLN A 207 3.28 17.55 -4.47
N HIS A 208 4.04 18.20 -3.60
CA HIS A 208 4.91 19.34 -3.95
C HIS A 208 6.16 18.95 -4.74
N GLU A 209 6.46 17.65 -4.84
CA GLU A 209 7.59 17.11 -5.59
C GLU A 209 7.17 16.61 -6.98
N LEU A 210 5.87 16.57 -7.28
CA LEU A 210 5.35 16.19 -8.59
C LEU A 210 5.55 17.33 -9.59
N THR A 211 6.11 17.01 -10.76
CA THR A 211 6.31 17.95 -11.85
C THR A 211 5.04 18.11 -12.68
N GLU A 212 4.95 19.16 -13.53
CA GLU A 212 3.85 19.29 -14.50
C GLU A 212 3.73 18.07 -15.42
N SER A 213 4.86 17.47 -15.78
CA SER A 213 4.88 16.24 -16.57
C SER A 213 4.24 15.08 -15.80
N ASP A 214 4.52 14.95 -14.50
CA ASP A 214 3.91 13.92 -13.66
C ASP A 214 2.40 14.10 -13.55
N LEU A 215 1.92 15.34 -13.38
CA LEU A 215 0.49 15.66 -13.34
C LEU A 215 -0.19 15.31 -14.67
N LYS A 216 0.47 15.56 -15.80
CA LYS A 216 -0.01 15.14 -17.12
C LYS A 216 -0.12 13.62 -17.23
N GLU A 217 0.86 12.88 -16.71
CA GLU A 217 0.78 11.42 -16.70
C GLU A 217 -0.30 10.87 -15.77
N LEU A 218 -0.56 11.52 -14.63
CA LEU A 218 -1.71 11.19 -13.79
C LEU A 218 -3.03 11.43 -14.53
N SER A 219 -3.16 12.55 -15.25
CA SER A 219 -4.33 12.82 -16.08
C SER A 219 -4.57 11.70 -17.10
N HIS A 220 -3.52 11.22 -17.76
CA HIS A 220 -3.63 10.10 -18.70
C HIS A 220 -4.05 8.76 -18.05
N THR A 221 -3.86 8.58 -16.73
CA THR A 221 -4.35 7.38 -16.01
C THR A 221 -5.84 7.42 -15.67
N LEU A 222 -6.45 8.60 -15.65
CA LEU A 222 -7.76 8.82 -15.03
C LEU A 222 -8.84 7.93 -15.61
N ARG A 223 -8.97 7.92 -16.94
CA ARG A 223 -10.02 7.17 -17.62
C ARG A 223 -10.01 5.70 -17.25
N GLU A 224 -8.83 5.09 -17.32
CA GLU A 224 -8.65 3.67 -17.04
C GLU A 224 -8.97 3.35 -15.57
N VAL A 225 -8.52 4.20 -14.63
CA VAL A 225 -8.81 4.03 -13.20
C VAL A 225 -10.32 4.15 -12.94
N LEU A 226 -10.99 5.15 -13.54
CA LEU A 226 -12.42 5.38 -13.37
C LEU A 226 -13.26 4.25 -13.96
N GLU A 227 -12.91 3.77 -15.16
CA GLU A 227 -13.58 2.64 -15.81
C GLU A 227 -13.43 1.36 -14.99
N ARG A 228 -12.23 1.04 -14.49
CA ARG A 228 -12.00 -0.14 -13.64
C ARG A 228 -12.76 -0.11 -12.31
N ILE A 229 -12.93 1.06 -11.69
CA ILE A 229 -13.69 1.19 -10.44
C ILE A 229 -15.14 0.71 -10.61
N ILE A 230 -15.70 0.80 -11.82
CA ILE A 230 -17.07 0.36 -12.09
C ILE A 230 -17.24 -1.14 -11.80
N ASP A 231 -16.26 -1.97 -12.15
CA ASP A 231 -16.34 -3.43 -12.08
C ASP A 231 -15.49 -4.05 -10.94
N ALA A 232 -14.54 -3.29 -10.38
CA ALA A 232 -13.66 -3.71 -9.29
C ALA A 232 -14.41 -4.06 -8.00
N GLU A 233 -13.92 -5.03 -7.22
CA GLU A 233 -14.46 -5.40 -5.90
C GLU A 233 -13.36 -5.54 -4.84
N GLY A 234 -13.74 -5.53 -3.57
CA GLY A 234 -12.83 -5.81 -2.44
C GLY A 234 -11.62 -4.88 -2.37
N ALA A 235 -10.43 -5.46 -2.17
CA ALA A 235 -9.18 -4.70 -2.02
C ALA A 235 -8.81 -3.88 -3.27
N GLU A 236 -9.11 -4.40 -4.47
CA GLU A 236 -8.88 -3.67 -5.71
C GLU A 236 -9.68 -2.37 -5.74
N LEU A 237 -10.98 -2.46 -5.40
CA LEU A 237 -11.85 -1.30 -5.33
C LEU A 237 -11.34 -0.26 -4.33
N GLU A 238 -10.89 -0.70 -3.14
CA GLU A 238 -10.33 0.18 -2.12
C GLU A 238 -9.11 0.96 -2.66
N ILE A 239 -8.19 0.27 -3.33
CA ILE A 239 -6.96 0.85 -3.85
C ILE A 239 -7.24 1.85 -4.98
N LEU A 240 -8.10 1.47 -5.93
CA LEU A 240 -8.41 2.30 -7.09
C LEU A 240 -9.20 3.55 -6.69
N ILE A 241 -10.20 3.45 -5.82
CA ILE A 241 -10.89 4.64 -5.26
C ILE A 241 -9.89 5.49 -4.48
N GLY A 242 -9.01 4.85 -3.69
CA GLY A 242 -7.94 5.52 -2.96
C GLY A 242 -7.06 6.36 -3.89
N LEU A 243 -6.61 5.83 -5.03
CA LEU A 243 -5.86 6.58 -6.03
C LEU A 243 -6.70 7.69 -6.67
N SER A 244 -7.91 7.36 -7.14
CA SER A 244 -8.84 8.28 -7.78
C SER A 244 -9.09 9.53 -6.91
N SER A 245 -9.22 9.34 -5.59
CA SER A 245 -9.48 10.43 -4.65
C SER A 245 -8.31 11.42 -4.58
N GLN A 246 -7.08 10.93 -4.67
CA GLN A 246 -5.90 11.78 -4.65
C GLN A 246 -5.74 12.51 -5.97
N ILE A 247 -6.02 11.84 -7.10
CA ILE A 247 -5.98 12.52 -8.40
C ILE A 247 -7.07 13.60 -8.48
N CYS A 248 -8.28 13.32 -8.00
CA CYS A 248 -9.38 14.29 -7.90
C CYS A 248 -8.99 15.55 -7.12
N LYS A 249 -8.19 15.40 -6.06
CA LYS A 249 -7.69 16.51 -5.27
C LYS A 249 -6.55 17.28 -5.96
N LEU A 250 -5.69 16.57 -6.69
CA LEU A 250 -4.48 17.13 -7.30
C LEU A 250 -4.75 17.91 -8.59
N ILE A 251 -5.60 17.36 -9.45
CA ILE A 251 -5.91 17.88 -10.79
C ILE A 251 -7.43 17.94 -10.98
N PRO A 252 -8.14 18.78 -10.18
CA PRO A 252 -9.60 18.76 -10.12
C PRO A 252 -10.27 19.17 -11.44
N GLU A 253 -9.64 20.04 -12.23
CA GLU A 253 -10.14 20.46 -13.54
C GLU A 253 -10.14 19.29 -14.53
N GLU A 254 -9.01 18.59 -14.68
CA GLU A 254 -8.85 17.42 -15.54
C GLU A 254 -9.77 16.29 -15.08
N PHE A 255 -9.88 16.07 -13.77
CA PHE A 255 -10.78 15.07 -13.20
C PHE A 255 -12.24 15.35 -13.56
N ALA A 256 -12.68 16.60 -13.41
CA ALA A 256 -14.04 17.00 -13.75
C ALA A 256 -14.30 16.87 -15.27
N GLN A 257 -13.33 17.26 -16.10
CA GLN A 257 -13.43 17.10 -17.55
C GLN A 257 -13.57 15.63 -17.96
N GLU A 258 -12.79 14.73 -17.37
CA GLU A 258 -12.87 13.30 -17.69
C GLU A 258 -14.24 12.71 -17.30
N LEU A 259 -14.78 13.10 -16.14
CA LEU A 259 -16.11 12.65 -15.70
C LEU A 259 -17.25 13.08 -16.63
N GLU A 260 -17.19 14.31 -17.14
CA GLU A 260 -18.22 14.89 -18.03
C GLU A 260 -18.07 14.38 -19.48
N HIS A 261 -16.86 14.44 -20.05
CA HIS A 261 -16.61 13.96 -21.42
C HIS A 261 -16.83 12.44 -21.55
N GLY A 262 -16.45 11.67 -20.54
CA GLY A 262 -16.65 10.22 -20.51
C GLY A 262 -18.10 9.80 -20.26
N GLN A 263 -19.01 10.73 -19.97
CA GLN A 263 -20.40 10.44 -19.56
C GLN A 263 -20.47 9.38 -18.44
N ILE A 264 -19.41 9.31 -17.60
CA ILE A 264 -19.24 8.28 -16.59
C ILE A 264 -19.62 8.79 -15.20
N LYS A 265 -19.68 10.11 -14.99
CA LYS A 265 -20.01 10.75 -13.71
C LYS A 265 -21.14 10.08 -12.94
N ARG A 266 -22.31 9.91 -13.58
CA ARG A 266 -23.49 9.34 -12.92
C ARG A 266 -23.26 7.87 -12.54
N ARG A 267 -22.62 7.08 -13.41
CA ARG A 267 -22.27 5.67 -13.15
C ARG A 267 -21.25 5.55 -12.03
N PHE A 268 -20.23 6.39 -12.05
CA PHE A 268 -19.18 6.44 -11.02
C PHE A 268 -19.74 6.81 -9.65
N ILE A 269 -20.54 7.89 -9.56
CA ILE A 269 -21.19 8.29 -8.31
C ILE A 269 -22.12 7.19 -7.78
N LYS A 270 -22.95 6.60 -8.65
CA LYS A 270 -23.81 5.47 -8.28
C LYS A 270 -22.96 4.30 -7.75
N ARG A 271 -21.86 3.98 -8.42
CA ARG A 271 -20.95 2.90 -8.01
C ARG A 271 -20.38 3.14 -6.60
N LEU A 272 -19.94 4.36 -6.29
CA LEU A 272 -19.46 4.71 -4.95
C LEU A 272 -20.54 4.50 -3.88
N VAL A 273 -21.77 4.93 -4.14
CA VAL A 273 -22.88 4.77 -3.20
C VAL A 273 -23.25 3.30 -3.03
N ASP A 274 -23.34 2.54 -4.12
CA ASP A 274 -23.63 1.10 -4.09
C ASP A 274 -22.55 0.35 -3.30
N ALA A 275 -21.27 0.68 -3.51
CA ALA A 275 -20.15 0.10 -2.77
C ALA A 275 -20.21 0.46 -1.27
N LEU A 276 -20.59 1.69 -0.92
CA LEU A 276 -20.77 2.09 0.48
C LEU A 276 -21.89 1.29 1.15
N ASN A 277 -23.01 1.11 0.45
CA ASN A 277 -24.15 0.31 0.90
C ASN A 277 -23.82 -1.18 1.03
N ALA A 278 -23.02 -1.74 0.11
CA ALA A 278 -22.55 -3.12 0.20
C ALA A 278 -21.61 -3.35 1.40
N ASN A 279 -20.93 -2.30 1.86
CA ASN A 279 -19.96 -2.34 2.96
C ASN A 279 -20.50 -1.74 4.27
N MET A 280 -21.82 -1.73 4.47
CA MET A 280 -22.47 -1.27 5.72
C MET A 280 -22.06 -2.10 6.93
N LYS A 281 -21.88 -3.41 6.74
CA LYS A 281 -21.18 -4.27 7.70
C LYS A 281 -19.74 -4.38 7.23
N GLN A 282 -18.81 -3.98 8.08
CA GLN A 282 -17.38 -3.97 7.76
C GLN A 282 -16.91 -5.35 7.26
N ASN A 283 -16.23 -5.38 6.13
CA ASN A 283 -15.49 -6.56 5.68
C ASN A 283 -14.06 -6.51 6.24
N ALA A 284 -13.62 -7.59 6.89
CA ALA A 284 -12.27 -7.70 7.45
C ALA A 284 -11.18 -7.62 6.37
N HIS A 285 -11.50 -7.95 5.12
CA HIS A 285 -10.54 -8.00 4.01
C HIS A 285 -10.35 -6.67 3.28
N CYS A 286 -11.16 -5.65 3.57
CA CYS A 286 -11.06 -4.32 2.95
C CYS A 286 -11.59 -3.22 3.89
N PRO A 287 -10.93 -3.03 5.05
CA PRO A 287 -11.43 -2.14 6.09
C PRO A 287 -11.46 -0.65 5.67
N GLY A 288 -10.76 -0.27 4.60
CA GLY A 288 -10.66 1.11 4.16
C GLY A 288 -11.71 1.54 3.14
N ILE A 289 -12.55 0.64 2.61
CA ILE A 289 -13.52 0.98 1.54
C ILE A 289 -14.41 2.17 1.91
N ARG A 290 -15.02 2.14 3.10
CA ARG A 290 -15.91 3.24 3.55
C ARG A 290 -15.16 4.57 3.58
N ARG A 291 -13.91 4.57 4.05
CA ARG A 291 -13.05 5.75 4.10
C ARG A 291 -12.74 6.31 2.72
N VAL A 292 -12.24 5.49 1.81
CA VAL A 292 -11.84 5.99 0.48
C VAL A 292 -13.04 6.47 -0.32
N ILE A 293 -14.22 5.88 -0.14
CA ILE A 293 -15.46 6.38 -0.73
C ILE A 293 -15.81 7.77 -0.17
N LEU A 294 -15.77 7.95 1.15
CA LEU A 294 -16.04 9.26 1.76
C LEU A 294 -15.02 10.30 1.30
N GLU A 295 -13.72 9.98 1.27
CA GLU A 295 -12.68 10.87 0.76
C GLU A 295 -12.93 11.27 -0.70
N GLN A 296 -13.25 10.31 -1.57
CA GLN A 296 -13.61 10.56 -2.97
C GLN A 296 -14.82 11.50 -3.07
N SER A 297 -15.91 11.21 -2.35
CA SER A 297 -17.13 12.01 -2.37
C SER A 297 -16.89 13.44 -1.88
N ILE A 298 -16.13 13.60 -0.79
CA ILE A 298 -15.77 14.91 -0.23
C ILE A 298 -15.00 15.72 -1.27
N TYR A 299 -13.91 15.19 -1.83
CA TYR A 299 -13.11 15.94 -2.79
C TYR A 299 -13.91 16.30 -4.04
N MET A 300 -14.75 15.39 -4.55
CA MET A 300 -15.64 15.73 -5.66
C MET A 300 -16.59 16.89 -5.32
N MET A 301 -17.18 16.90 -4.13
CA MET A 301 -18.11 17.97 -3.72
C MET A 301 -17.41 19.30 -3.39
N GLU A 302 -16.17 19.25 -2.89
CA GLU A 302 -15.34 20.44 -2.64
C GLU A 302 -14.89 21.10 -3.95
N CYS A 303 -14.52 20.30 -4.95
CA CYS A 303 -14.12 20.80 -6.27
C CYS A 303 -15.31 21.32 -7.07
N ASN A 304 -16.47 20.65 -6.98
CA ASN A 304 -17.68 21.08 -7.67
C ASN A 304 -18.93 20.74 -6.84
N SER A 305 -19.53 21.76 -6.23
CA SER A 305 -20.71 21.62 -5.37
C SER A 305 -21.91 20.97 -6.07
N ARG A 306 -22.00 21.05 -7.41
CA ARG A 306 -23.08 20.38 -8.17
C ARG A 306 -23.02 18.85 -8.01
N ASN A 307 -21.88 18.29 -7.63
CA ASN A 307 -21.75 16.87 -7.34
C ASN A 307 -22.61 16.46 -6.13
N ALA A 308 -22.82 17.36 -5.16
CA ALA A 308 -23.67 17.09 -3.99
C ALA A 308 -25.12 16.76 -4.41
N LYS A 309 -25.65 17.45 -5.42
CA LYS A 309 -26.97 17.15 -5.98
C LYS A 309 -27.03 15.74 -6.57
N CYS A 310 -26.03 15.35 -7.35
CA CYS A 310 -25.98 14.01 -7.94
C CYS A 310 -25.82 12.92 -6.86
N PHE A 311 -24.98 13.13 -5.85
CA PHE A 311 -24.88 12.22 -4.69
C PHE A 311 -26.22 12.10 -3.94
N ASN A 312 -26.96 13.19 -3.77
CA ASN A 312 -28.28 13.17 -3.13
C ASN A 312 -29.34 12.40 -3.94
N GLU A 313 -29.32 12.50 -5.28
CA GLU A 313 -30.20 11.69 -6.13
C GLU A 313 -30.01 10.17 -5.90
N PHE A 314 -28.81 9.75 -5.50
CA PHE A 314 -28.50 8.37 -5.12
C PHE A 314 -28.61 8.09 -3.62
N ARG A 315 -29.15 9.02 -2.83
CA ARG A 315 -29.36 8.88 -1.37
C ARG A 315 -28.06 8.73 -0.57
N MET A 316 -26.98 9.38 -1.01
CA MET A 316 -25.69 9.37 -0.27
C MET A 316 -25.84 9.81 1.19
N MET A 317 -26.72 10.79 1.50
CA MET A 317 -26.95 11.24 2.88
C MET A 317 -27.40 10.10 3.81
N ASP A 318 -28.27 9.22 3.32
CA ASP A 318 -28.76 8.06 4.07
C ASP A 318 -27.62 7.07 4.29
N SER A 319 -26.84 6.79 3.23
CA SER A 319 -25.68 5.91 3.32
C SER A 319 -24.63 6.40 4.32
N VAL A 320 -24.29 7.70 4.29
CA VAL A 320 -23.33 8.31 5.21
C VAL A 320 -23.85 8.28 6.66
N SER A 321 -25.15 8.45 6.88
CA SER A 321 -25.75 8.35 8.21
C SER A 321 -25.67 6.94 8.78
N MET A 322 -25.84 5.91 7.95
CA MET A 322 -25.66 4.52 8.39
C MET A 322 -24.20 4.20 8.76
N VAL A 323 -23.22 4.81 8.11
CA VAL A 323 -21.80 4.67 8.49
C VAL A 323 -21.57 5.24 9.90
N GLU A 324 -22.17 6.38 10.22
CA GLU A 324 -22.11 6.99 11.55
C GLU A 324 -22.66 6.07 12.64
N GLU A 325 -23.77 5.39 12.36
CA GLU A 325 -24.44 4.48 13.30
C GLU A 325 -23.73 3.13 13.47
N THR A 326 -22.76 2.81 12.59
CA THR A 326 -22.07 1.51 12.58
C THR A 326 -20.53 1.64 12.63
N PRO A 327 -19.97 2.36 13.63
CA PRO A 327 -18.53 2.59 13.71
C PRO A 327 -17.78 1.29 14.02
N SER A 328 -16.59 1.13 13.44
CA SER A 328 -15.72 -0.02 13.69
C SER A 328 -14.28 0.40 13.94
N ARG A 329 -13.63 -0.26 14.91
CA ARG A 329 -12.18 -0.06 15.15
C ARG A 329 -11.33 -0.46 13.94
N ALA A 330 -11.84 -1.32 13.06
CA ALA A 330 -11.17 -1.71 11.84
C ALA A 330 -10.93 -0.52 10.88
N GLU A 331 -11.76 0.52 10.94
CA GLU A 331 -11.73 1.69 10.04
C GLU A 331 -10.61 2.68 10.36
N LYS A 332 -9.96 2.45 11.50
CA LYS A 332 -8.66 3.03 11.77
C LYS A 332 -7.63 2.52 10.79
N TYR A 333 -7.86 1.41 10.11
CA TYR A 333 -6.87 0.75 9.30
C TYR A 333 -7.20 0.72 7.81
N MET A 334 -6.17 0.81 6.98
CA MET A 334 -6.27 0.60 5.52
C MET A 334 -5.77 -0.78 5.14
N PHE A 335 -6.35 -1.34 4.07
CA PHE A 335 -5.81 -2.54 3.45
C PHE A 335 -4.43 -2.25 2.85
N PHE A 336 -3.53 -3.22 3.00
CA PHE A 336 -2.23 -3.19 2.36
C PHE A 336 -2.02 -4.47 1.55
N LEU A 337 -1.45 -4.33 0.36
CA LEU A 337 -1.15 -5.46 -0.53
C LEU A 337 -0.08 -6.38 0.07
N GLY A 338 -0.53 -7.46 0.70
CA GLY A 338 0.28 -8.54 1.25
C GLY A 338 -0.51 -9.32 2.29
N ASP A 339 -0.03 -10.49 2.69
CA ASP A 339 -0.68 -11.34 3.71
C ASP A 339 -0.68 -10.73 5.13
N MET A 340 -0.53 -9.41 5.28
CA MET A 340 0.15 -8.84 6.44
C MET A 340 -0.17 -7.36 6.69
N GLY A 341 -0.82 -7.10 7.84
CA GLY A 341 -0.73 -5.85 8.57
C GLY A 341 -1.74 -4.77 8.19
N PHE A 342 -2.21 -4.07 9.22
CA PHE A 342 -3.12 -2.94 9.14
C PHE A 342 -2.35 -1.65 9.47
N MET A 343 -2.49 -0.58 8.68
CA MET A 343 -1.87 0.72 8.99
C MET A 343 -2.89 1.72 9.51
N GLU A 344 -2.60 2.33 10.66
CA GLU A 344 -3.51 3.29 11.28
C GLU A 344 -3.56 4.62 10.51
N CYS A 345 -4.76 5.09 10.19
CA CYS A 345 -5.05 6.39 9.61
C CYS A 345 -5.14 7.47 10.68
N LYS A 346 -4.54 8.63 10.42
CA LYS A 346 -4.59 9.79 11.32
C LYS A 346 -5.99 10.40 11.46
N THR A 347 -6.73 10.47 10.36
CA THR A 347 -8.07 11.09 10.35
C THR A 347 -9.11 10.09 10.81
N ALA A 348 -9.87 10.42 11.86
CA ALA A 348 -11.00 9.61 12.29
C ALA A 348 -12.07 9.54 11.20
N LEU A 349 -12.71 8.39 11.03
CA LEU A 349 -13.78 8.25 10.03
C LEU A 349 -14.97 9.18 10.32
N SER A 350 -15.29 9.42 11.60
CA SER A 350 -16.34 10.35 12.01
C SER A 350 -16.14 11.75 11.42
N ALA A 351 -14.90 12.25 11.38
CA ALA A 351 -14.61 13.55 10.78
C ALA A 351 -14.89 13.58 9.26
N LEU A 352 -14.71 12.45 8.55
CA LEU A 352 -15.08 12.33 7.14
C LEU A 352 -16.60 12.28 6.97
N VAL A 353 -17.30 11.56 7.86
CA VAL A 353 -18.78 11.51 7.88
C VAL A 353 -19.36 12.91 8.08
N ASP A 354 -18.90 13.64 9.09
CA ASP A 354 -19.35 15.00 9.40
C ASP A 354 -19.16 15.92 8.20
N ARG A 355 -17.98 15.88 7.59
CA ARG A 355 -17.65 16.69 6.41
C ARG A 355 -18.50 16.34 5.20
N ALA A 356 -18.73 15.05 4.95
CA ALA A 356 -19.58 14.61 3.85
C ALA A 356 -21.04 15.09 4.04
N LYS A 357 -21.61 14.96 5.24
CA LYS A 357 -22.96 15.44 5.57
C LYS A 357 -23.08 16.95 5.42
N GLU A 358 -22.08 17.70 5.87
CA GLU A 358 -22.01 19.14 5.74
C GLU A 358 -22.08 19.57 4.27
N LEU A 359 -21.24 18.98 3.41
CA LEU A 359 -21.19 19.30 1.98
C LEU A 359 -22.49 18.96 1.26
N ILE A 360 -23.11 17.82 1.59
CA ILE A 360 -24.40 17.41 1.04
C ILE A 360 -25.51 18.41 1.43
N SER A 361 -25.52 18.85 2.69
CA SER A 361 -26.57 19.73 3.24
C SER A 361 -26.46 21.17 2.73
N ARG A 362 -25.24 21.67 2.49
CA ARG A 362 -24.99 23.03 1.97
C ARG A 362 -25.70 23.28 0.63
N GLN A 363 -25.68 22.30 -0.28
CA GLN A 363 -26.34 22.42 -1.57
C GLN A 363 -27.87 22.48 -1.44
N TRP A 364 -28.45 21.72 -0.50
CA TRP A 364 -29.89 21.73 -0.27
C TRP A 364 -30.39 23.11 0.19
N LEU A 365 -29.66 23.78 1.07
CA LEU A 365 -29.96 25.15 1.51
C LEU A 365 -29.81 26.16 0.37
N HIS A 366 -28.80 26.00 -0.49
CA HIS A 366 -28.63 26.86 -1.66
C HIS A 366 -29.80 26.71 -2.65
N ASP A 367 -30.25 25.49 -2.91
CA ASP A 367 -31.36 25.23 -3.82
C ASP A 367 -32.68 25.84 -3.30
N ILE A 368 -32.95 25.75 -1.99
CA ILE A 368 -34.11 26.40 -1.34
C ILE A 368 -34.03 27.92 -1.46
N ASN A 369 -32.87 28.51 -1.21
CA ASN A 369 -32.69 29.96 -1.27
C ASN A 369 -32.71 30.51 -2.70
N SER A 370 -32.45 29.69 -3.72
CA SER A 370 -32.51 30.08 -5.13
C SER A 370 -33.89 29.89 -5.78
N ALA A 371 -34.80 29.19 -5.09
CA ALA A 371 -36.18 28.92 -5.54
C ALA A 371 -37.21 29.91 -4.95
N ASN A 372 -36.80 30.71 -3.98
CA ASN A 372 -37.54 31.87 -3.45
C ASN A 372 -37.00 33.16 -4.07
#